data_AF-A0ABD1QE94-F1
#
_entry.id   AF-A0ABD1QE94-F1
#
_cell.length_a   1.000
_cell.length_b   1.000
_cell.length_c   1.000
_cell.angle_alpha   90.00
_cell.angle_beta   90.00
_cell.angle_gamma   90.00
#
_symmetry.space_group_name_H-M   'P 1'
#
loop_
_entity.id
_entity.type
_entity.pdbx_description
1 polymer ?
#
loop_
_entity_poly.entity_id
_entity_poly.type
_entity_poly.pdbx_seq_one_letter_code
_entity_poly.pdbx_strand_id
1 'polypeptide(L)'
;MHKSHFKLIVSLLLAYRSIDVNVINNQRETAMDIADKLQYGASASEIKEALVEAGAKHASHVGQVDEAMELKRTVSDIKHEMHPSSYKTRKPRDEFPILPKN
;
A
#
# COMPACT_ATOMS: atom_id res chain seq x y z
N MET A 1 24.18 -17.24 22.06
CA MET A 1 23.39 -16.70 20.93
C MET A 1 24.29 -15.81 20.09
N HIS A 2 24.75 -16.27 18.93
CA HIS A 2 25.40 -15.38 17.96
C HIS A 2 24.28 -14.51 17.35
N LYS A 3 24.24 -13.22 17.68
CA LYS A 3 23.38 -12.27 16.97
C LYS A 3 23.98 -12.10 15.57
N SER A 4 23.22 -12.43 14.53
CA SER A 4 23.63 -12.18 13.16
C SER A 4 23.70 -10.67 12.92
N HIS A 5 24.90 -10.18 12.62
CA HIS A 5 25.14 -8.75 12.40
C HIS A 5 24.63 -8.26 11.03
N PHE A 6 24.37 -9.18 10.10
CA PHE A 6 23.95 -8.86 8.74
C PHE A 6 22.57 -8.18 8.67
N LYS A 7 21.60 -8.62 9.49
CA LYS A 7 20.28 -7.98 9.57
C LYS A 7 20.37 -6.51 9.99
N LEU A 8 21.25 -6.20 10.94
CA LEU A 8 21.41 -4.83 11.45
C LEU A 8 21.92 -3.87 10.37
N ILE A 9 22.89 -4.32 9.55
CA ILE A 9 23.42 -3.50 8.46
C ILE A 9 22.33 -3.22 7.43
N VAL A 10 21.60 -4.25 7.00
CA VAL A 10 20.50 -4.10 6.04
C VAL A 10 19.40 -3.20 6.59
N SER A 11 18.99 -3.40 7.84
CA SER A 11 17.95 -2.58 8.49
C SER A 11 18.37 -1.12 8.62
N LEU A 12 19.64 -0.86 8.95
CA LEU A 12 20.17 0.51 9.04
C LEU A 12 20.15 1.21 7.68
N LEU A 13 20.54 0.51 6.61
CA LEU A 13 20.46 1.06 5.26
C LEU A 13 19.00 1.36 4.89
N LEU A 14 18.09 0.40 5.09
CA LEU A 14 16.66 0.56 4.76
C LEU A 14 15.95 1.65 5.58
N ALA A 15 16.50 2.07 6.72
CA ALA A 15 15.99 3.21 7.49
C ALA A 15 16.19 4.56 6.79
N TYR A 16 17.11 4.66 5.82
CA TYR A 16 17.30 5.89 5.06
C TYR A 16 16.20 6.06 4.02
N ARG A 17 15.36 7.09 4.21
CA ARG A 17 14.21 7.38 3.35
C ARG A 17 14.55 7.69 1.88
N SER A 18 15.82 7.97 1.59
CA SER A 18 16.34 8.18 0.23
C SER A 18 16.67 6.88 -0.50
N ILE A 19 16.71 5.73 0.19
CA ILE A 19 16.98 4.43 -0.42
C ILE A 19 15.68 3.88 -0.98
N ASP A 20 15.65 3.65 -2.28
CA ASP A 20 14.61 2.88 -2.93
C ASP A 20 15.00 1.39 -2.89
N VAL A 21 14.21 0.61 -2.14
CA VAL A 21 14.43 -0.83 -1.95
C VAL A 21 14.15 -1.65 -3.22
N ASN A 22 13.42 -1.08 -4.19
CA ASN A 22 12.97 -1.74 -5.41
C ASN A 22 13.79 -1.35 -6.65
N VAL A 23 14.97 -0.77 -6.45
CA VAL A 23 15.92 -0.47 -7.53
C VAL A 23 16.30 -1.76 -8.27
N ILE A 24 16.21 -1.70 -9.60
CA ILE A 24 16.57 -2.79 -10.50
C ILE A 24 17.99 -2.54 -11.03
N ASN A 25 18.87 -3.53 -10.91
CA ASN A 25 20.24 -3.48 -11.43
C ASN A 25 20.31 -3.80 -12.95
N ASN A 26 21.51 -3.79 -13.52
CA ASN A 26 21.74 -4.09 -14.94
C ASN A 26 21.40 -5.55 -15.33
N GLN A 27 21.26 -6.44 -14.36
CA GLN A 27 20.89 -7.85 -14.53
C GLN A 27 19.37 -8.07 -14.43
N ARG A 28 18.58 -7.00 -14.30
CA ARG A 28 17.13 -7.05 -14.06
C ARG A 28 16.74 -7.71 -12.74
N GLU A 29 17.50 -7.43 -11.69
CA GLU A 29 17.28 -7.98 -10.35
C GLU A 29 17.11 -6.87 -9.32
N THR A 30 16.25 -7.08 -8.34
CA THR A 30 16.17 -6.28 -7.11
C THR A 30 16.98 -6.91 -5.98
N ALA A 31 17.05 -6.22 -4.85
CA ALA A 31 17.63 -6.77 -3.62
C ALA A 31 16.96 -8.09 -3.19
N MET A 32 15.65 -8.28 -3.47
CA MET A 32 14.94 -9.52 -3.14
C MET A 32 15.39 -10.68 -4.03
N ASP A 33 15.51 -10.46 -5.34
CA ASP A 33 16.00 -11.47 -6.29
C ASP A 33 17.42 -11.95 -5.92
N ILE A 34 18.28 -11.00 -5.52
CA ILE A 34 19.65 -11.30 -5.07
C ILE A 34 19.64 -12.08 -3.76
N ALA A 35 18.78 -11.69 -2.80
CA ALA A 35 18.68 -12.36 -1.51
C ALA A 35 18.18 -13.81 -1.62
N ASP A 36 17.34 -14.12 -2.61
CA ASP A 36 16.90 -15.49 -2.89
C ASP A 36 18.02 -16.38 -3.47
N LYS A 37 19.02 -15.79 -4.10
CA LYS A 37 20.19 -16.51 -4.64
C LYS A 37 21.29 -16.75 -3.61
N LEU A 38 21.20 -16.13 -2.44
CA LEU A 38 22.15 -16.38 -1.35
C LEU A 38 22.04 -17.83 -0.89
N GLN A 39 23.17 -18.52 -0.79
CA GLN A 39 23.23 -19.91 -0.35
C GLN A 39 22.70 -20.02 1.09
N TYR A 40 21.88 -21.05 1.33
CA TYR A 40 21.12 -21.23 2.57
C TYR A 40 21.97 -21.06 3.84
N GLY A 41 21.57 -20.09 4.66
CA GLY A 41 22.13 -19.83 5.98
C GLY A 41 21.23 -18.90 6.77
N ALA A 42 21.36 -18.90 8.11
CA ALA A 42 20.56 -18.06 9.00
C ALA A 42 20.56 -16.58 8.57
N SER A 43 21.71 -16.08 8.10
CA SER A 43 21.86 -14.72 7.60
C SER A 43 20.99 -14.39 6.38
N ALA A 44 20.80 -15.34 5.45
CA ALA A 44 20.00 -15.10 4.25
C ALA A 44 18.51 -14.95 4.59
N SER A 45 18.00 -15.75 5.53
CA SER A 45 16.61 -15.65 5.99
C SER A 45 16.35 -14.30 6.67
N GLU A 46 17.29 -13.83 7.50
CA GLU A 46 17.14 -12.57 8.21
C GLU A 46 17.21 -11.34 7.28
N ILE A 47 18.07 -11.39 6.25
CA ILE A 47 18.12 -10.33 5.23
C ILE A 47 16.80 -10.28 4.46
N LYS A 48 16.25 -11.44 4.08
CA LYS A 48 14.96 -11.52 3.39
C LYS A 48 13.82 -10.97 4.24
N GLU A 49 13.79 -11.31 5.52
CA GLU A 49 12.82 -10.75 6.46
C GLU A 49 12.89 -9.21 6.50
N ALA A 50 14.09 -8.63 6.65
CA ALA A 50 14.26 -7.18 6.65
C ALA A 50 13.85 -6.52 5.32
N LEU A 51 14.12 -7.17 4.19
CA LEU A 51 13.69 -6.70 2.87
C LEU A 51 12.16 -6.74 2.72
N VAL A 52 11.51 -7.82 3.17
CA VAL A 52 10.03 -7.94 3.17
C VAL A 52 9.40 -6.85 4.06
N GLU A 53 9.93 -6.63 5.26
CA GLU A 53 9.48 -5.57 6.18
C GLU A 53 9.58 -4.17 5.55
N ALA A 54 10.60 -3.94 4.71
CA ALA A 54 10.78 -2.70 3.97
C ALA A 54 9.95 -2.61 2.66
N GLY A 55 9.15 -3.63 2.32
CA GLY A 55 8.34 -3.63 1.10
C GLY A 55 9.12 -3.92 -0.18
N ALA A 56 10.24 -4.62 -0.08
CA ALA A 56 11.00 -5.09 -1.22
C ALA A 56 10.18 -6.10 -2.06
N LYS A 57 10.26 -5.96 -3.37
CA LYS A 57 9.60 -6.81 -4.36
C LYS A 57 10.64 -7.42 -5.29
N HIS A 58 10.37 -8.60 -5.85
CA HIS A 58 11.11 -9.13 -6.99
C HIS A 58 10.96 -8.20 -8.20
N ALA A 59 11.95 -8.18 -9.09
CA ALA A 59 11.95 -7.33 -10.28
C ALA A 59 10.70 -7.53 -11.15
N SER A 60 10.14 -8.75 -11.18
CA SER A 60 8.90 -9.06 -11.89
C SER A 60 7.69 -8.25 -11.37
N HIS A 61 7.69 -7.87 -10.10
CA HIS A 61 6.58 -7.20 -9.41
C HIS A 61 6.83 -5.70 -9.17
N VAL A 62 8.02 -5.19 -9.49
CA VAL A 62 8.31 -3.74 -9.41
C VAL A 62 7.55 -3.01 -10.50
N GLY A 63 6.85 -1.93 -10.14
CA GLY A 63 6.03 -1.16 -11.07
C GLY A 63 4.68 -1.82 -11.41
N GLN A 64 4.41 -3.03 -10.93
CA GLN A 64 3.04 -3.57 -10.91
C GLN A 64 2.27 -2.83 -9.83
N VAL A 65 1.26 -2.07 -10.24
CA VAL A 65 0.38 -1.38 -9.32
C VAL A 65 -0.46 -2.45 -8.62
N ASP A 66 -0.35 -2.51 -7.29
CA ASP A 66 -1.20 -3.38 -6.49
C ASP A 66 -2.64 -2.96 -6.73
N GLU A 67 -3.44 -3.82 -7.38
CA GLU A 67 -4.85 -3.56 -7.68
C GLU A 67 -5.62 -3.22 -6.39
N ALA A 68 -5.19 -3.81 -5.27
CA ALA A 68 -5.69 -3.50 -3.92
C ALA A 68 -5.32 -2.09 -3.42
N MET A 69 -4.19 -1.51 -3.83
CA MET A 69 -3.81 -0.13 -3.52
C MET A 69 -4.58 0.88 -4.37
N GLU A 70 -4.78 0.61 -5.66
CA GLU A 70 -5.66 1.42 -6.52
C GLU A 70 -7.08 1.44 -5.96
N LEU A 71 -7.63 0.28 -5.62
CA LEU A 71 -8.95 0.18 -4.99
C LEU A 71 -9.05 1.02 -3.71
N LYS A 72 -8.06 0.95 -2.81
CA LYS A 72 -8.05 1.76 -1.58
C LYS A 72 -7.97 3.25 -1.87
N ARG A 73 -7.21 3.66 -2.90
CA ARG A 73 -7.11 5.05 -3.34
C ARG A 73 -8.46 5.53 -3.87
N THR A 74 -9.07 4.79 -4.80
CA THR A 74 -10.41 5.09 -5.33
C THR A 74 -11.46 5.17 -4.22
N VAL A 75 -11.44 4.25 -3.25
CA VAL A 75 -12.36 4.26 -2.09
C VAL A 75 -12.12 5.51 -1.22
N SER A 76 -10.86 5.89 -1.00
CA SER A 76 -10.52 7.11 -0.27
C SER A 76 -11.01 8.36 -1.01
N ASP A 77 -10.84 8.42 -2.33
CA ASP A 77 -11.24 9.56 -3.16
C ASP A 77 -12.77 9.72 -3.18
N ILE A 78 -13.54 8.63 -3.39
CA ILE A 78 -15.01 8.64 -3.30
C ILE A 78 -15.49 9.14 -1.93
N LYS A 79 -14.87 8.64 -0.84
CA LYS A 79 -15.23 9.03 0.52
C LYS A 79 -14.94 10.50 0.79
N HIS A 80 -13.89 11.05 0.18
CA HIS A 80 -13.51 12.46 0.36
C HIS A 80 -14.41 13.41 -0.46
N GLU A 81 -14.81 13.02 -1.67
CA GLU A 81 -15.74 13.79 -2.50
C GLU A 81 -17.18 13.80 -1.96
N MET A 82 -17.51 12.87 -1.04
CA MET A 82 -18.80 12.81 -0.36
C MET A 82 -18.95 13.89 0.73
N HIS A 83 -18.83 15.17 0.36
CA HIS A 83 -19.22 16.28 1.20
C HIS A 83 -20.73 16.19 1.53
N PRO A 84 -21.17 16.36 2.81
CA PRO A 84 -22.53 16.08 3.25
C PRO A 84 -23.60 17.12 2.86
N SER A 85 -23.45 17.82 1.72
CA SER A 85 -24.34 18.94 1.35
C SER A 85 -24.92 18.81 -0.07
N SER A 86 -25.73 17.78 -0.31
CA SER A 86 -26.61 17.79 -1.50
C SER A 86 -27.86 16.92 -1.35
N TYR A 87 -28.45 16.83 -0.16
CA TYR A 87 -29.84 16.37 -0.01
C TYR A 87 -30.76 17.54 0.38
N LYS A 88 -30.89 18.54 -0.50
CA LYS A 88 -32.08 19.40 -0.46
C LYS A 88 -33.24 18.65 -1.12
N THR A 89 -33.93 17.84 -0.34
CA THR A 89 -35.26 17.32 -0.70
C THR A 89 -36.21 18.53 -0.83
N ARG A 90 -36.58 18.88 -2.07
CA ARG A 90 -37.62 19.88 -2.33
C ARG A 90 -38.94 19.30 -1.84
N LYS A 91 -39.52 19.88 -0.79
CA LYS A 91 -40.91 19.59 -0.39
C LYS A 91 -41.86 20.12 -1.49
N PRO A 92 -42.80 19.32 -2.02
CA PRO A 92 -43.91 19.85 -2.79
C PRO A 92 -44.82 20.66 -1.86
N ARG A 93 -45.19 21.86 -2.33
CA ARG A 93 -46.14 22.78 -1.69
C ARG A 93 -47.57 22.29 -1.94
N ASP A 94 -48.33 22.24 -0.85
CA ASP A 94 -49.77 22.51 -0.75
C ASP A 94 -50.73 21.64 -1.60
N GLU A 95 -51.00 20.41 -1.15
CA GLU A 95 -52.29 19.77 -1.42
C GLU A 95 -53.33 20.36 -0.45
N PHE A 96 -54.29 21.08 -1.01
CA PHE A 96 -55.46 21.64 -0.33
C PHE A 96 -56.18 20.57 0.52
N PRO A 97 -56.56 20.86 1.78
CA PRO A 97 -57.39 19.94 2.54
C PRO A 97 -58.78 19.86 1.90
N ILE A 98 -59.13 18.66 1.44
CA ILE A 98 -60.51 18.23 1.21
C ILE A 98 -61.37 18.58 2.42
N LEU A 99 -62.26 19.56 2.27
CA LEU A 99 -63.25 19.94 3.29
C LEU A 99 -64.28 18.81 3.49
N PRO A 100 -64.54 18.35 4.73
CA PRO A 100 -65.75 17.59 5.00
C PRO A 100 -66.84 18.45 5.66
N LYS A 101 -67.96 18.52 4.94
CA LYS A 101 -69.37 18.45 5.36
C LYS A 101 -69.96 19.54 6.27
N ASN A 102 -70.94 20.24 5.70
CA ASN A 102 -72.29 20.33 6.28
C ASN A 102 -73.33 20.31 5.17
#